data_AF-A0A2B8AWI8-F1
#
_entry.id   AF-A0A2B8AWI8-F1
#
_cell.length_a   1.000
_cell.length_b   1.000
_cell.length_c   1.000
_cell.angle_alpha   90.00
_cell.angle_beta   90.00
_cell.angle_gamma   90.00
#
_symmetry.space_group_name_H-M   'P 1'
#
loop_
_entity.id
_entity.type
_entity.pdbx_description
1 polymer ?
#
loop_
_entity_poly.entity_id
_entity_poly.type
_entity_poly.pdbx_seq_one_letter_code
_entity_poly.pdbx_strand_id
1 'polypeptide(L)'
;MTDITQLRRLPWQEDDRPAFVSPGDGIVNRLADVLEDQMIDTARLDAARARALADDSKATPAEMRTALRFLAGSLQDAALVATLRGERLGLEDDDADTAVIGGQVLRCLPGQAADSGGQ
;
A
#
# COMPACT_ATOMS: atom_id res chain seq x y z
N MET A 1 -0.58 24.93 16.74
CA MET A 1 0.74 24.34 16.47
C MET A 1 0.43 23.08 15.70
N THR A 2 0.58 23.09 14.37
CA THR A 2 0.25 21.94 13.52
C THR A 2 1.16 20.80 13.93
N ASP A 3 0.59 19.68 14.37
CA ASP A 3 1.37 18.50 14.70
C ASP A 3 2.11 18.04 13.44
N ILE A 4 3.43 18.22 13.45
CA ILE A 4 4.34 17.91 12.34
C ILE A 4 4.51 16.39 12.16
N THR A 5 3.95 15.61 13.09
CA THR A 5 3.95 14.14 13.14
C THR A 5 2.92 13.48 12.22
N GLN A 6 2.14 14.26 11.47
CA GLN A 6 1.04 13.74 10.63
C GLN A 6 1.14 14.25 9.18
N LEU A 7 2.34 14.39 8.61
CA LEU A 7 2.45 14.77 7.19
C LEU A 7 1.84 13.68 6.29
N ARG A 8 1.02 14.09 5.32
CA ARG A 8 0.49 13.19 4.30
C ARG A 8 1.55 12.96 3.25
N ARG A 9 1.91 11.70 3.01
CA ARG A 9 2.71 11.31 1.85
C ARG A 9 1.89 11.45 0.55
N LEU A 10 2.54 11.93 -0.51
CA LEU A 10 1.95 12.15 -1.82
C LEU A 10 2.16 10.93 -2.73
N PRO A 11 1.28 10.69 -3.71
CA PRO A 11 1.41 9.57 -4.65
C PRO A 11 2.55 9.75 -5.67
N TRP A 12 3.23 10.91 -5.67
CA TRP A 12 4.41 11.17 -6.49
C TRP A 12 5.65 11.42 -5.62
N GLN A 13 6.80 11.36 -6.29
CA GLN A 13 8.10 11.67 -5.71
C GLN A 13 8.58 13.05 -6.18
N GLU A 14 9.45 13.65 -5.38
CA GLU A 14 10.24 14.83 -5.73
C GLU A 14 11.72 14.46 -5.58
N ASP A 15 12.51 14.63 -6.64
CA ASP A 15 13.93 14.25 -6.67
C ASP A 15 14.20 12.82 -6.13
N ASP A 16 13.47 11.83 -6.65
CA ASP A 16 13.53 10.42 -6.27
C ASP A 16 13.23 10.14 -4.78
N ARG A 17 12.64 11.10 -4.07
CA ARG A 17 12.26 10.97 -2.66
C ARG A 17 10.75 11.13 -2.48
N PRO A 18 10.15 10.47 -1.47
CA PRO A 18 8.75 10.68 -1.15
C PRO A 18 8.46 12.15 -0.85
N ALA A 19 7.42 12.69 -1.47
CA ALA A 19 6.95 14.04 -1.24
C ALA A 19 5.86 14.05 -0.15
N PHE A 20 5.76 15.14 0.60
CA PHE A 20 4.86 15.26 1.75
C PHE A 20 4.14 16.60 1.78
N VAL A 21 2.91 16.62 2.29
CA VAL A 21 2.11 17.84 2.51
C VAL A 21 1.44 17.81 3.87
N SER A 22 1.19 18.97 4.47
CA SER A 22 0.31 19.04 5.65
C SER A 22 -1.12 18.59 5.27
N PRO A 23 -1.79 17.77 6.10
CA PRO A 23 -3.17 17.37 5.87
C PRO A 23 -4.13 18.57 5.84
N GLY A 24 -5.20 18.46 5.05
CA GLY A 24 -6.29 19.43 4.99
C GLY A 24 -6.85 19.60 3.58
N ASP A 25 -7.72 20.60 3.38
CA ASP A 25 -8.46 20.78 2.13
C ASP A 25 -7.71 21.63 1.08
N GLY A 26 -6.38 21.57 1.08
CA GLY A 26 -5.53 22.30 0.13
C GLY A 26 -5.58 21.73 -1.29
N ILE A 27 -5.17 22.53 -2.29
CA ILE A 27 -5.10 22.08 -3.70
C ILE A 27 -4.23 20.82 -3.86
N VAL A 28 -3.10 20.76 -3.14
CA VAL A 28 -2.17 19.63 -3.20
C VAL A 28 -2.81 18.34 -2.66
N ASN A 29 -3.59 18.43 -1.57
CA ASN A 29 -4.32 17.27 -1.03
C ASN A 29 -5.36 16.75 -2.03
N ARG A 30 -6.14 17.64 -2.65
CA ARG A 30 -7.09 17.25 -3.69
C ARG A 30 -6.42 16.65 -4.92
N LEU A 31 -5.26 17.18 -5.32
CA LEU A 31 -4.49 16.62 -6.42
C LEU A 31 -4.01 15.20 -6.09
N ALA A 32 -3.56 14.96 -4.86
CA ALA A 32 -3.22 13.62 -4.38
C ALA A 32 -4.43 12.67 -4.45
N ASP A 33 -5.60 13.10 -4.01
CA ASP A 33 -6.82 12.28 -4.10
C ASP A 33 -7.15 11.90 -5.55
N VAL A 34 -7.10 12.88 -6.47
CA VAL A 34 -7.36 12.65 -7.90
C VAL A 34 -6.35 11.67 -8.51
N LEU A 35 -5.06 11.81 -8.18
CA LEU A 35 -4.03 10.90 -8.69
C LEU A 35 -4.16 9.49 -8.12
N GLU A 36 -4.45 9.35 -6.82
CA GLU A 36 -4.77 8.05 -6.21
C GLU A 36 -5.95 7.37 -6.93
N ASP A 37 -7.02 8.11 -7.22
CA ASP A 37 -8.19 7.56 -7.93
C ASP A 37 -7.86 7.16 -9.38
N GLN A 38 -7.09 7.97 -10.10
CA GLN A 38 -6.63 7.65 -11.46
C GLN A 38 -5.75 6.40 -11.51
N MET A 39 -4.87 6.22 -10.51
CA MET A 39 -4.05 5.02 -10.38
C MET A 39 -4.93 3.77 -10.19
N ILE A 40 -5.94 3.84 -9.32
CA ILE A 40 -6.89 2.73 -9.11
C ILE A 40 -7.71 2.42 -10.36
N ASP A 41 -8.19 3.44 -11.08
CA ASP A 41 -8.96 3.24 -12.30
C ASP A 41 -8.11 2.65 -13.43
N THR A 42 -6.86 3.07 -13.54
CA THR A 42 -5.88 2.46 -14.46
C THR A 42 -5.66 0.99 -14.11
N ALA A 43 -5.49 0.68 -12.82
CA ALA A 43 -5.29 -0.69 -12.37
C ALA A 43 -6.49 -1.60 -12.67
N ARG A 44 -7.71 -1.09 -12.51
CA ARG A 44 -8.94 -1.81 -12.89
C ARG A 44 -9.00 -2.07 -14.40
N LEU A 45 -8.64 -1.09 -15.20
CA LEU A 45 -8.64 -1.20 -16.66
C LEU A 45 -7.62 -2.24 -17.14
N ASP A 46 -6.41 -2.23 -16.58
CA ASP A 46 -5.37 -3.18 -16.94
C ASP A 46 -5.70 -4.60 -16.46
N ALA A 47 -6.31 -4.74 -15.29
CA ALA A 47 -6.85 -6.03 -14.84
C ALA A 47 -7.91 -6.59 -15.79
N ALA A 48 -8.85 -5.74 -16.24
CA ALA A 48 -9.87 -6.15 -17.22
C ALA A 48 -9.26 -6.55 -18.57
N ARG A 49 -8.29 -5.79 -19.07
CA ARG A 49 -7.56 -6.10 -20.31
C ARG A 49 -6.77 -7.41 -20.21
N ALA A 50 -6.03 -7.60 -19.12
CA ALA A 50 -5.26 -8.81 -18.89
C ALA A 50 -6.19 -10.03 -18.80
N ARG A 51 -7.36 -9.89 -18.16
CA ARG A 51 -8.36 -10.95 -18.10
C ARG A 51 -8.93 -11.28 -19.48
N ALA A 52 -9.32 -10.27 -20.25
CA ALA A 52 -9.85 -10.45 -21.60
C ALA A 52 -8.84 -11.16 -22.51
N LEU A 53 -7.55 -10.81 -22.41
CA LEU A 53 -6.50 -11.46 -23.18
C LEU A 53 -6.23 -12.90 -22.71
N ALA A 54 -6.31 -13.18 -21.41
CA ALA A 54 -6.18 -14.52 -20.86
C ALA A 54 -7.30 -15.46 -21.32
N ASP A 55 -8.49 -14.94 -21.55
CA ASP A 55 -9.63 -15.69 -22.05
C ASP A 55 -9.63 -15.85 -23.60
N ASP A 56 -8.74 -15.16 -24.32
CA ASP A 56 -8.61 -15.28 -25.78
C ASP A 56 -7.64 -16.41 -26.18
N SER A 57 -8.19 -17.51 -26.72
CA SER A 57 -7.44 -18.65 -27.25
C SER A 57 -6.45 -18.30 -28.38
N LYS A 58 -6.59 -17.14 -29.02
CA LYS A 58 -5.69 -16.66 -30.09
C LYS A 58 -4.57 -15.76 -29.55
N ALA A 59 -4.60 -15.40 -28.28
CA ALA A 59 -3.57 -14.56 -27.67
C ALA A 59 -2.19 -15.21 -27.78
N THR A 60 -1.24 -14.46 -28.29
CA THR A 60 0.14 -14.92 -28.41
C THR A 60 0.87 -14.82 -27.07
N PRO A 61 1.94 -15.62 -26.86
CA PRO A 61 2.77 -15.49 -25.66
C PRO A 61 3.39 -14.09 -25.49
N ALA A 62 3.62 -13.35 -26.59
CA ALA A 62 4.17 -12.01 -26.56
C ALA A 62 3.14 -10.98 -26.03
N GLU A 63 1.89 -11.09 -26.47
CA GLU A 63 0.78 -10.28 -25.94
C GLU A 63 0.57 -10.58 -24.45
N MET A 64 0.58 -11.86 -24.06
CA MET A 64 0.43 -12.27 -22.67
C MET A 64 1.52 -11.69 -21.76
N ARG A 65 2.79 -11.79 -22.16
CA ARG A 65 3.92 -11.17 -21.42
C ARG A 65 3.79 -9.65 -21.33
N THR A 66 3.18 -9.02 -22.33
CA THR A 66 2.95 -7.57 -22.32
C THR A 66 1.84 -7.20 -21.34
N ALA A 67 0.70 -7.90 -21.38
CA ALA A 67 -0.39 -7.69 -20.43
C ALA A 67 0.05 -7.92 -18.99
N LEU A 68 0.85 -8.96 -18.71
CA LEU A 68 1.39 -9.23 -17.37
C LEU A 68 2.30 -8.10 -16.86
N ARG A 69 3.11 -7.48 -17.74
CA ARG A 69 3.98 -6.35 -17.35
C ARG A 69 3.15 -5.11 -16.97
N PHE A 70 2.14 -4.78 -17.77
CA PHE A 70 1.23 -3.67 -17.44
C PHE A 70 0.45 -3.94 -16.16
N LEU A 71 -0.10 -5.15 -16.02
CA LEU A 71 -0.82 -5.56 -14.81
C LEU A 71 0.06 -5.50 -13.57
N ALA A 72 1.33 -5.93 -13.66
CA ALA A 72 2.26 -5.86 -12.54
C ALA A 72 2.54 -4.42 -12.10
N GLY A 73 2.73 -3.49 -13.04
CA GLY A 73 2.89 -2.06 -12.73
C GLY A 73 1.64 -1.47 -12.08
N SER A 74 0.48 -1.70 -12.71
CA SER A 74 -0.82 -1.27 -12.18
C SER A 74 -1.14 -1.83 -10.79
N LEU A 75 -0.72 -3.06 -10.49
CA LEU A 75 -0.85 -3.66 -9.16
C LEU A 75 0.06 -2.98 -8.13
N GLN A 76 1.28 -2.60 -8.51
CA GLN A 76 2.18 -1.83 -7.64
C GLN A 76 1.58 -0.46 -7.32
N ASP A 77 0.99 0.20 -8.30
CA ASP A 77 0.29 1.48 -8.11
C ASP A 77 -0.90 1.33 -7.14
N ALA A 78 -1.72 0.29 -7.33
CA ALA A 78 -2.84 0.02 -6.43
C ALA A 78 -2.38 -0.31 -4.99
N ALA A 79 -1.29 -1.07 -4.85
CA ALA A 79 -0.69 -1.35 -3.55
C ALA A 79 -0.15 -0.08 -2.88
N LEU A 80 0.52 0.80 -3.64
CA LEU A 80 0.97 2.09 -3.14
C LEU A 80 -0.20 2.96 -2.65
N VAL A 81 -1.30 3.05 -3.41
CA VAL A 81 -2.50 3.78 -2.97
C VAL A 81 -3.08 3.19 -1.69
N ALA A 82 -3.10 1.87 -1.54
CA ALA A 82 -3.55 1.23 -0.31
C ALA A 82 -2.67 1.60 0.89
N THR A 83 -1.35 1.62 0.73
CA THR A 83 -0.40 2.09 1.76
C THR A 83 -0.64 3.56 2.12
N LEU A 84 -0.72 4.46 1.13
CA LEU A 84 -0.98 5.90 1.35
C LEU A 84 -2.30 6.16 2.09
N ARG A 85 -3.34 5.37 1.78
CA ARG A 85 -4.63 5.43 2.47
C ARG A 85 -4.54 4.87 3.89
N GLY A 86 -3.74 3.81 4.09
CA GLY A 86 -3.47 3.21 5.40
C GLY A 86 -2.71 4.15 6.34
N GLU A 87 -1.68 4.83 5.84
CA GLU A 87 -0.93 5.89 6.54
C GLU A 87 -1.89 6.93 7.15
N ARG A 88 -2.84 7.42 6.35
CA ARG A 88 -3.83 8.41 6.77
C ARG A 88 -4.85 7.90 7.79
N LEU A 89 -5.04 6.58 7.86
CA LEU A 89 -5.91 5.94 8.83
C LEU A 89 -5.17 5.55 10.11
N GLY A 90 -3.85 5.78 10.18
CA GLY A 90 -3.02 5.37 11.31
C GLY A 90 -2.79 3.86 11.40
N LEU A 91 -2.93 3.13 10.29
CA LEU A 91 -2.78 1.67 10.28
C LEU A 91 -1.31 1.20 10.32
N GLU A 92 -0.33 2.10 10.15
CA GLU A 92 1.10 1.75 10.15
C GLU A 92 1.74 1.72 11.54
N ASP A 93 1.06 2.25 12.57
CA ASP A 93 1.59 2.33 13.95
C ASP A 93 1.29 1.08 14.82
N ASP A 94 0.52 0.10 14.32
CA ASP A 94 0.10 -1.09 15.09
C ASP A 94 0.99 -2.35 14.84
N ASP A 95 1.96 -2.28 13.92
CA ASP A 95 2.73 -3.44 13.43
C ASP A 95 4.21 -3.48 13.86
N ALA A 96 4.54 -2.93 15.04
CA ALA A 96 5.83 -3.22 15.67
C ALA A 96 5.83 -4.54 16.50
N ASP A 97 4.70 -5.25 16.63
CA ASP A 97 4.64 -6.49 17.44
C ASP A 97 3.76 -7.62 16.86
N THR A 98 3.38 -7.59 15.58
CA THR A 98 2.58 -8.68 14.98
C THR A 98 3.25 -9.31 13.77
N ALA A 99 4.23 -10.18 14.02
CA ALA A 99 4.69 -11.12 13.01
C ALA A 99 3.63 -12.22 12.79
N VAL A 100 2.83 -12.12 11.73
CA VAL A 100 1.96 -13.22 11.30
C VAL A 100 2.78 -14.21 10.47
N ILE A 101 3.17 -15.33 11.09
CA ILE A 101 3.56 -16.54 10.36
C ILE A 101 2.50 -17.61 10.63
N GLY A 102 1.80 -18.05 9.59
CA GLY A 102 0.94 -19.24 9.66
C GLY A 102 -0.44 -19.06 10.29
N GLY A 103 -1.01 -17.85 10.28
CA GLY A 103 -2.44 -17.65 10.58
C GLY A 103 -2.86 -17.82 12.04
N GLN A 104 -1.93 -17.75 13.00
CA GLN A 104 -2.26 -17.66 14.42
C GLN A 104 -1.68 -16.38 15.01
N VAL A 105 -2.54 -15.61 15.67
CA VAL A 105 -2.16 -14.43 16.46
C VAL A 105 -1.66 -14.95 17.81
N LEU A 106 -0.35 -15.06 17.98
CA LEU A 106 0.23 -15.31 19.30
C LEU A 106 0.42 -13.95 19.98
N ARG A 107 -0.45 -13.63 20.94
CA ARG A 107 -0.22 -12.49 21.84
C ARG A 107 0.86 -12.89 22.85
N CYS A 108 2.01 -12.23 22.82
CA CYS A 108 2.95 -12.27 23.95
C CYS A 108 2.26 -11.64 25.16
N LEU A 109 1.96 -12.47 26.17
CA LEU A 109 1.48 -11.97 27.47
C LEU A 109 2.65 -11.25 28.17
N PRO A 110 2.48 -10.00 28.65
CA PRO A 110 3.51 -9.33 29.41
C PRO A 110 3.52 -9.87 30.85
N GLY A 111 4.70 -10.29 31.31
CA GLY A 111 4.98 -10.48 32.73
C GLY A 111 4.88 -11.91 33.24
N GLN A 112 5.99 -12.64 33.16
CA GLN A 112 6.32 -13.60 34.21
C GLN A 112 7.76 -13.35 34.65
N ALA A 113 7.88 -12.55 35.71
CA ALA A 113 9.09 -12.51 36.52
C ALA A 113 9.32 -13.93 37.05
N ALA A 114 10.39 -14.57 36.60
CA ALA A 114 10.91 -15.76 37.25
C ALA A 114 11.57 -15.32 38.56
N ASP A 115 10.76 -15.29 39.62
CA ASP A 115 11.24 -15.57 40.96
C ASP A 115 11.64 -17.04 41.01
N SER A 116 12.92 -17.28 41.31
CA SER A 116 13.37 -18.58 41.80
C SER A 116 14.56 -18.34 42.71
N GLY A 117 14.26 -18.09 43.99
CA GLY A 117 15.22 -18.20 45.07
C GLY A 117 15.67 -19.64 45.35
N GLY A 118 16.93 -19.76 45.77
CA GLY A 118 17.36 -20.65 46.85
C GLY A 118 17.67 -22.11 46.51
N GLN A 119 18.96 -22.44 46.44
CA GLN A 119 19.59 -23.26 47.48
C GLN A 119 21.07 -22.96 47.62
#